data_AF-X0ZC29-F1
#
_entry.id   AF-X0ZC29-F1
#
_cell.length_a   1.000
_cell.length_b   1.000
_cell.length_c   1.000
_cell.angle_alpha   90.00
_cell.angle_beta   90.00
_cell.angle_gamma   90.00
#
_symmetry.space_group_name_H-M   'P 1'
#
loop_
_entity.id
_entity.type
_entity.pdbx_description
1 polymer ?
#
loop_
_entity_poly.entity_id
_entity_poly.type
_entity_poly.pdbx_seq_one_letter_code
_entity_poly.pdbx_strand_id
1 'polypeptide(L)' 'SYAGSREEPFFSRIRSRQQRLANGNTLITESDGARLIEVTPGGEIVWEFVNPVRAKDGRLTAVIMGGHRYAMDELPFLR' A
#
# COMPACT_ATOMS: atom_id res chain seq x y z
N SER A 1 -11.80 0.46 7.36
CA SER A 1 -11.69 -0.85 6.69
C SER A 1 -10.73 -0.72 5.53
N TYR A 2 -9.93 -1.74 5.22
CA TYR A 2 -9.04 -1.67 4.05
C TYR A 2 -9.80 -1.72 2.71
N ALA A 3 -11.05 -2.21 2.70
CA ALA A 3 -11.88 -2.33 1.51
C ALA A 3 -12.50 -1.00 1.02
N GLY A 4 -12.23 0.11 1.72
CA GLY A 4 -12.80 1.43 1.41
C GLY A 4 -14.27 1.57 1.81
N SER A 5 -14.89 2.68 1.40
CA SER A 5 -16.31 2.98 1.55
C SER A 5 -16.94 3.37 0.21
N ARG A 6 -18.22 3.77 0.22
CA ARG A 6 -18.88 4.27 -0.98
C ARG A 6 -18.36 5.64 -1.40
N GLU A 7 -17.97 6.45 -0.42
CA GLU A 7 -17.46 7.81 -0.56
C GLU A 7 -15.96 7.80 -0.90
N GLU A 8 -15.21 6.86 -0.33
CA GLU A 8 -13.78 6.66 -0.58
C GLU A 8 -13.53 5.19 -0.95
N PRO A 9 -13.83 4.79 -2.20
CA PRO A 9 -13.69 3.42 -2.63
C PRO A 9 -12.22 3.01 -2.63
N PHE A 10 -11.94 1.77 -2.23
CA PHE A 10 -10.61 1.17 -2.38
C PHE A 10 -10.37 0.79 -3.85
N PHE A 11 -10.19 1.82 -4.67
CA PHE A 11 -10.04 1.73 -6.10
C PHE A 11 -8.93 2.67 -6.55
N SER A 12 -8.10 2.20 -7.47
CA SER A 12 -7.14 3.04 -8.16
C SER A 12 -7.35 2.87 -9.65
N ARG A 13 -7.59 3.98 -10.33
CA ARG A 13 -7.82 4.02 -11.77
C ARG A 13 -6.56 3.65 -12.55
N ILE A 14 -5.39 3.98 -12.00
CA ILE A 14 -4.10 3.69 -12.62
C ILE A 14 -3.16 3.02 -11.63
N ARG A 15 -2.40 2.04 -12.13
CA ARG A 15 -1.44 1.25 -11.35
C ARG A 15 -2.10 0.58 -10.13
N SER A 16 -1.29 -0.13 -9.36
CA SER A 16 -1.52 -0.79 -8.07
C SER A 16 -0.65 -2.04 -8.03
N ARG A 17 -0.46 -2.60 -6.85
CA ARG A 17 0.24 -3.88 -6.67
C ARG A 17 -0.25 -4.56 -5.41
N GLN A 18 -0.14 -5.87 -5.40
CA GLN A 18 -0.29 -6.68 -4.19
C GLN A 18 0.83 -7.71 -4.10
N GLN A 19 1.21 -8.05 -2.87
CA GLN A 19 2.18 -9.10 -2.57
C GLN A 19 1.71 -9.88 -1.34
N ARG A 20 1.49 -11.19 -1.49
CA ARG A 20 1.35 -12.09 -0.34
C ARG A 20 2.72 -12.30 0.29
N LEU A 21 2.81 -12.13 1.60
CA LEU A 21 4.02 -12.27 2.39
C LEU A 21 4.10 -13.68 3.02
N ALA A 22 5.30 -14.09 3.45
CA ALA A 22 5.53 -15.40 4.04
C ALA A 22 4.72 -15.64 5.34
N ASN A 23 4.43 -14.59 6.11
CA ASN A 23 3.57 -14.64 7.30
C ASN A 23 2.07 -14.78 6.98
N GLY A 24 1.70 -14.82 5.70
CA GLY A 24 0.31 -14.89 5.25
C GLY A 24 -0.38 -13.54 5.07
N ASN A 25 0.22 -12.42 5.47
CA ASN A 25 -0.37 -11.09 5.22
C ASN A 25 -0.24 -10.67 3.75
N THR A 26 -1.05 -9.71 3.31
CA THR A 26 -0.91 -9.07 1.99
C THR A 26 -0.46 -7.64 2.13
N LEU A 27 0.64 -7.26 1.50
CA LEU A 27 0.95 -5.86 1.22
C LEU A 27 0.16 -5.42 -0.02
N ILE A 28 -0.62 -4.35 0.08
CA ILE A 28 -1.41 -3.78 -1.01
C ILE A 28 -1.01 -2.32 -1.23
N THR A 29 -0.88 -1.92 -2.49
CA THR A 29 -0.69 -0.52 -2.90
C THR A 29 -2.02 0.05 -3.40
N GLU A 30 -2.56 1.03 -2.69
CA GLU A 30 -3.61 1.92 -3.20
C GLU A 30 -2.93 3.10 -3.91
N SER A 31 -2.80 3.03 -5.23
CA SER A 31 -2.05 4.02 -5.98
C SER A 31 -2.66 5.42 -5.88
N ASP A 32 -3.97 5.55 -6.14
CA ASP A 32 -4.65 6.85 -6.18
C ASP A 32 -4.90 7.43 -4.78
N GLY A 33 -5.15 6.57 -3.79
CA GLY A 33 -5.20 6.98 -2.37
C GLY A 33 -3.81 7.18 -1.74
N ALA A 34 -2.75 6.94 -2.52
CA ALA A 34 -1.36 7.15 -2.15
C ALA A 34 -0.99 6.52 -0.79
N ARG A 35 -1.44 5.28 -0.58
CA ARG A 35 -1.12 4.49 0.61
C ARG A 35 -0.63 3.09 0.25
N LEU A 36 0.21 2.54 1.12
CA LEU A 36 0.47 1.11 1.22
C LEU A 36 -0.09 0.61 2.53
N ILE A 37 -0.69 -0.57 2.50
CA ILE A 37 -1.24 -1.21 3.69
C ILE A 37 -0.82 -2.68 3.71
N GLU A 38 -0.48 -3.18 4.89
CA GLU A 38 -0.34 -4.61 5.13
C GLU A 38 -1.59 -5.11 5.86
N VAL A 39 -2.23 -6.13 5.29
CA VAL A 39 -3.51 -6.64 5.74
C VAL A 39 -3.40 -8.11 6.11
N THR A 40 -3.92 -8.51 7.28
CA THR A 40 -4.00 -9.91 7.70
C THR A 40 -4.97 -10.70 6.83
N PRO A 41 -4.94 -12.05 6.85
CA PRO A 41 -5.98 -12.87 6.21
C PRO A 41 -7.40 -12.55 6.70
N GLY A 42 -7.54 -12.10 7.95
CA GLY A 42 -8.82 -11.65 8.53
C GLY A 42 -9.27 -10.26 8.10
N GLY A 43 -8.45 -9.53 7.33
CA GLY A 43 -8.78 -8.19 6.84
C GLY A 43 -8.37 -7.03 7.75
N GLU A 44 -7.55 -7.28 8.77
CA GLU A 44 -7.07 -6.24 9.68
C GLU A 44 -5.82 -5.55 9.10
N ILE A 45 -5.77 -4.22 9.15
CA ILE A 45 -4.56 -3.46 8.76
C ILE A 45 -3.57 -3.51 9.93
N VAL A 46 -2.38 -4.06 9.70
CA VAL A 46 -1.32 -4.20 10.71
C VAL A 46 -0.11 -3.31 10.46
N TRP A 47 -0.02 -2.71 9.29
CA TRP A 47 0.97 -1.68 8.97
C TRP A 47 0.42 -0.78 7.86
N GLU A 48 0.79 0.50 7.91
CA GLU A 48 0.37 1.49 6.93
C GLU A 48 1.50 2.49 6.63
N PHE A 49 1.58 2.89 5.37
CA PHE A 49 2.31 4.06 4.93
C PHE A 49 1.39 4.91 4.08
N VAL A 50 1.33 6.21 4.38
CA VAL A 50 0.64 7.21 3.56
C VAL A 50 1.69 8.16 3.03
N ASN A 51 1.71 8.39 1.71
CA ASN A 51 2.61 9.38 1.12
C ASN A 51 2.34 10.74 1.79
N PRO A 52 3.33 11.45 2.35
CA PRO A 52 3.12 12.76 2.95
C PRO A 52 3.12 13.90 1.93
N VAL A 53 3.58 13.67 0.69
CA VAL A 53 3.75 14.72 -0.32
C VAL A 53 2.41 15.07 -0.94
N ARG A 54 2.02 16.35 -0.87
CA ARG A 54 0.82 16.90 -1.49
C ARG A 54 1.19 18.00 -2.49
N ALA A 55 0.34 18.23 -3.48
CA ALA A 55 0.40 19.43 -4.29
C ALA A 55 0.22 20.68 -3.42
N LYS A 56 0.67 21.85 -3.92
CA LYS A 56 0.68 23.11 -3.16
C LYS A 56 -0.69 23.52 -2.61
N ASP A 57 -1.77 23.15 -3.29
CA ASP A 57 -3.15 23.43 -2.88
C ASP A 57 -3.75 22.35 -1.95
N GLY A 58 -2.98 21.31 -1.64
CA GLY A 58 -3.40 20.17 -0.81
C GLY A 58 -4.38 19.21 -1.48
N ARG A 59 -4.83 19.49 -2.72
CA ARG A 59 -5.93 18.77 -3.38
C ARG A 59 -5.48 17.49 -4.07
N LEU A 60 -4.21 17.41 -4.44
CA LEU A 60 -3.65 16.26 -5.14
C LEU A 60 -2.54 15.63 -4.30
N THR A 61 -2.53 14.29 -4.26
CA THR A 61 -1.43 13.51 -3.72
C THR A 61 -0.69 12.85 -4.86
N ALA A 62 0.64 12.78 -4.77
CA ALA A 62 1.41 11.99 -5.74
C ALA A 62 1.07 10.50 -5.57
N VAL A 63 0.67 9.86 -6.67
CA VAL A 63 0.33 8.44 -6.68
C VAL A 63 1.52 7.59 -6.23
N ILE A 64 1.23 6.47 -5.58
CA ILE A 64 2.24 5.46 -5.28
C ILE A 64 2.21 4.41 -6.39
N MET A 65 3.30 4.29 -7.14
CA MET A 65 3.35 3.35 -8.28
C MET A 65 3.36 1.88 -7.86
N GLY A 66 3.93 1.56 -6.68
CA GLY A 66 4.02 0.20 -6.18
C GLY A 66 4.84 0.11 -4.90
N GLY A 67 4.52 -0.90 -4.09
CA GLY A 67 5.32 -1.36 -2.97
C GLY A 67 5.80 -2.80 -3.13
N HIS A 68 6.95 -3.11 -2.54
CA HIS A 68 7.40 -4.48 -2.31
C HIS A 68 8.03 -4.56 -0.92
N ARG A 69 7.72 -5.62 -0.18
CA ARG A 69 8.52 -6.03 0.97
C ARG A 69 9.50 -7.09 0.51
N TYR A 70 10.74 -6.94 0.90
CA TYR A 70 11.76 -7.98 0.77
C TYR A 70 12.00 -8.58 2.15
N ALA A 71 12.09 -9.91 2.21
CA ALA A 71 12.64 -10.60 3.35
C ALA A 71 14.18 -10.45 3.36
N MET A 72 14.79 -10.59 4.55
CA MET A 72 16.23 -10.36 4.74
C MET A 72 17.12 -11.37 4.01
N ASP A 73 16.58 -12.50 3.59
CA ASP A 73 17.23 -13.53 2.77
C ASP A 73 17.12 -13.24 1.27
N GLU A 74 16.14 -12.44 0.82
CA GLU A 74 16.02 -11.96 -0.56
C GLU A 74 17.05 -10.87 -0.90
N LEU A 75 17.64 -10.25 0.12
CA LEU A 75 18.65 -9.18 0.00
C LEU A 75 19.99 -9.61 0.63
N PRO A 76 20.63 -10.70 0.15
CA PRO A 76 21.85 -11.23 0.76
C PRO A 76 23.04 -10.25 0.67
N PHE A 77 22.98 -9.31 -0.26
CA PHE A 77 24.01 -8.29 -0.51
C PHE A 77 23.95 -7.09 0.46
N LEU A 78 22.93 -6.99 1.32
CA LEU A 78 22.85 -5.95 2.37
C LEU A 78 23.52 -6.37 3.68
N ARG A 79 24.19 -7.54 3.70
CA ARG A 79 24.92 -8.06 4.85
C ARG A 79 26.41 -7.76 4.75
#